data_AF-A0A7T2Z091-F1
#
_entry.id   AF-A0A7T2Z091-F1
#
_cell.length_a   1.000
_cell.length_b   1.000
_cell.length_c   1.000
_cell.angle_alpha   90.00
_cell.angle_beta   90.00
_cell.angle_gamma   90.00
#
_symmetry.space_group_name_H-M   'P 1'
#
loop_
_entity.id
_entity.type
_entity.pdbx_description
1 polymer ?
#
loop_
_entity_poly.entity_id
_entity_poly.type
_entity_poly.pdbx_seq_one_letter_code
_entity_poly.pdbx_strand_id
1 'polypeptide(L)'
;MHTVPIVQDDLPLRLRTERERLGLKQVELAKLTGISRGTQVSYEAGKSEPTTGYLKKLKRAGGDINFLLFGSEDYDEFSENAISTLSVAIDWKLVQECTEAVDFFFLRSGLNCPSRFRWKLVKKVHSEVTTCEVQEPSRPDLLDLVSRLWEDYEHWASD
;
A
#
# COMPACT_ATOMS: atom_id res chain seq x y z
N MET A 1 -0.55 -14.26 5.45
CA MET A 1 -0.67 -13.57 6.74
C MET A 1 0.52 -12.62 6.84
N HIS A 2 0.33 -11.33 6.60
CA HIS A 2 1.41 -10.34 6.80
C HIS A 2 1.60 -10.16 8.31
N THR A 3 2.78 -10.50 8.81
CA THR A 3 3.21 -10.14 10.16
C THR A 3 3.38 -8.63 10.21
N VAL A 4 2.47 -7.95 10.91
CA VAL A 4 2.66 -6.54 11.27
C VAL A 4 3.92 -6.48 12.14
N PRO A 5 4.93 -5.65 11.80
CA PRO A 5 6.10 -5.47 12.64
C PRO A 5 5.60 -5.01 14.02
N ILE A 6 6.02 -5.75 15.05
CA ILE A 6 5.75 -5.40 16.44
C ILE A 6 6.56 -4.13 16.69
N VAL A 7 5.91 -2.97 16.61
CA VAL A 7 6.50 -1.68 16.99
C VAL A 7 7.04 -1.86 18.41
N GLN A 8 8.34 -1.68 18.59
CA GLN A 8 8.98 -1.83 19.88
C GLN A 8 8.42 -0.73 20.79
N ASP A 9 7.56 -1.14 21.73
CA ASP A 9 6.50 -0.31 22.32
C ASP A 9 7.02 0.63 23.42
N ASP A 10 7.99 1.49 23.09
CA ASP A 10 8.61 2.41 24.05
C ASP A 10 7.93 3.79 24.04
N LEU A 11 6.60 3.79 24.22
CA LEU A 11 5.83 5.03 24.42
C LEU A 11 6.35 5.86 25.60
N PRO A 12 6.72 5.27 26.77
CA PRO A 12 7.21 6.03 27.92
C PRO A 12 8.47 6.85 27.59
N LEU A 13 9.43 6.27 26.88
CA LEU A 13 10.63 6.98 26.44
C LEU A 13 10.28 8.08 25.44
N ARG A 14 9.45 7.80 24.44
CA ARG A 14 9.04 8.80 23.44
C ARG A 14 8.30 9.97 24.07
N LEU A 15 7.46 9.72 25.07
CA LEU A 15 6.79 10.78 25.83
C LEU A 15 7.78 11.67 26.57
N ARG A 16 8.78 11.06 27.20
CA ARG A 16 9.86 11.79 27.88
C ARG A 16 10.68 12.62 26.89
N THR A 17 11.09 12.02 25.77
CA THR A 17 11.82 12.70 24.69
C THR A 17 11.04 13.88 24.16
N GLU A 18 9.74 13.70 23.91
CA GLU A 18 8.90 14.76 23.37
C GLU A 18 8.66 15.89 24.38
N ARG A 19 8.51 15.56 25.67
CA ARG A 19 8.47 16.58 26.74
C ARG A 19 9.77 17.38 26.78
N GLU A 20 10.92 16.71 26.69
CA GLU A 20 12.25 17.34 26.71
C GLU A 20 12.48 18.20 25.46
N ARG A 21 12.00 17.77 24.29
CA ARG A 21 12.00 18.56 23.04
C ARG A 21 11.22 19.87 23.17
N LEU A 22 10.10 19.84 23.90
CA LEU A 22 9.31 21.04 24.21
C LEU A 22 9.94 21.92 25.30
N GLY A 23 11.06 21.51 25.90
CA GLY A 23 11.74 22.26 26.97
C GLY A 23 10.99 22.26 28.30
N LEU A 24 10.06 21.31 28.50
CA LEU A 24 9.17 21.29 29.66
C LEU A 24 9.68 20.35 30.77
N LYS A 25 9.51 20.75 32.02
CA LYS A 25 9.62 19.87 33.19
C LYS A 25 8.34 19.02 33.33
N GLN A 26 8.43 17.87 34.01
CA GLN A 26 7.27 16.99 34.26
C GLN A 26 6.08 17.72 34.89
N VAL A 27 6.34 18.64 35.83
CA VAL A 27 5.29 19.43 36.49
C VAL A 27 4.64 20.44 35.53
N GLU A 28 5.38 20.96 34.56
CA GLU A 28 4.89 21.95 33.60
C GLU A 28 4.01 21.26 32.55
N LEU A 29 4.44 20.11 32.04
CA LEU A 29 3.62 19.32 31.13
C LEU A 29 2.34 18.77 31.79
N ALA A 30 2.43 18.38 33.07
CA ALA A 30 1.26 17.98 33.85
C ALA A 30 0.25 19.13 33.98
N LYS A 31 0.71 20.34 34.31
CA LYS A 31 -0.14 21.54 34.37
C LYS A 31 -0.77 21.85 33.01
N LEU A 32 0.02 21.80 31.94
CA LEU A 32 -0.42 22.05 30.58
C LEU A 32 -1.55 21.10 30.14
N THR A 33 -1.42 19.82 30.48
CA THR A 33 -2.40 18.78 30.13
C THR A 33 -3.52 18.65 31.17
N GLY A 34 -3.45 19.38 32.29
CA GLY A 34 -4.45 19.37 33.35
C GLY A 34 -4.49 18.06 34.15
N ILE A 35 -3.35 17.37 34.27
CA ILE A 35 -3.19 16.16 35.09
C ILE A 35 -2.29 16.46 36.30
N SER A 36 -2.19 15.50 37.23
CA SER A 36 -1.23 15.60 38.33
C SER A 36 0.20 15.32 37.87
N ARG A 37 1.20 15.87 38.58
CA ARG A 37 2.61 15.52 38.35
C ARG A 37 2.86 14.01 38.51
N GLY A 38 2.20 13.37 39.48
CA GLY A 38 2.31 11.93 39.70
C GLY A 38 1.83 11.12 38.50
N THR A 39 0.75 11.57 37.85
CA THR A 39 0.23 10.97 36.62
C THR A 39 1.25 11.08 35.48
N GLN A 40 1.90 12.23 35.29
CA GLN A 40 2.95 12.40 34.28
C GLN A 40 4.14 11.46 34.52
N VAL A 41 4.57 11.32 35.79
CA VAL A 41 5.63 10.37 36.18
C VAL A 41 5.19 8.93 35.90
N SER A 42 3.92 8.58 36.15
CA SER A 42 3.38 7.25 35.86
C SER A 42 3.46 6.92 34.37
N TYR A 43 3.14 7.89 33.51
CA TYR A 43 3.21 7.75 32.05
C TYR A 43 4.64 7.58 31.56
N GLU A 44 5.56 8.44 32.00
CA GLU A 44 6.99 8.36 31.62
C GLU A 44 7.70 7.12 32.20
N ALA A 45 7.11 6.47 33.20
CA ALA A 45 7.60 5.21 33.76
C ALA A 45 6.90 3.96 33.18
N GLY A 46 5.96 4.13 32.24
CA GLY A 46 5.19 3.02 31.64
C GLY A 46 4.24 2.32 32.61
N LYS A 47 3.91 2.93 33.74
CA LYS A 47 2.99 2.35 34.75
C LYS A 47 1.52 2.55 34.38
N SER A 48 1.23 3.49 33.50
CA SER A 48 -0.13 3.79 33.01
C SER A 48 -0.03 4.44 31.63
N GLU A 49 -1.08 4.36 30.84
CA GLU A 49 -1.12 4.96 29.51
C GLU A 49 -1.77 6.35 29.49
N PRO A 50 -1.28 7.28 28.64
CA PRO A 50 -1.91 8.57 28.43
C PRO A 50 -3.32 8.45 27.84
N THR A 51 -4.26 9.22 28.38
CA THR A 51 -5.62 9.28 27.82
C THR A 51 -5.67 10.07 26.52
N THR A 52 -6.69 9.84 25.69
CA THR A 52 -6.94 10.68 24.49
C THR A 52 -7.11 12.16 24.83
N GLY A 53 -7.69 12.49 25.99
CA GLY A 53 -7.78 13.88 26.47
C GLY A 53 -6.42 14.52 26.72
N TYR A 54 -5.47 13.77 27.27
CA TYR A 54 -4.08 14.19 27.44
C TYR A 54 -3.42 14.43 26.07
N LEU A 55 -3.53 13.49 25.14
CA LEU A 55 -2.93 13.57 23.80
C LEU A 55 -3.45 14.79 23.01
N LYS A 56 -4.74 15.09 23.10
CA LYS A 56 -5.33 16.30 22.46
C LYS A 56 -4.71 17.59 22.98
N LYS A 57 -4.46 17.70 24.28
CA LYS A 57 -3.84 18.89 24.89
C LYS A 57 -2.35 18.97 24.56
N LEU A 58 -1.65 17.84 24.57
CA LEU A 58 -0.25 17.74 24.14
C LEU A 58 -0.07 18.20 22.69
N LYS A 59 -0.94 17.75 21.76
CA LYS A 59 -0.91 18.19 20.35
C LYS A 59 -1.08 19.71 20.22
N ARG A 60 -2.02 20.29 20.97
CA ARG A 60 -2.26 21.75 20.98
C ARG A 60 -1.07 22.55 21.51
N ALA A 61 -0.25 21.95 22.37
CA ALA A 61 0.99 22.54 22.87
C ALA A 61 2.19 22.35 21.93
N GLY A 62 1.98 21.82 20.72
CA GLY A 62 3.04 21.58 19.76
C GLY A 62 3.74 20.23 19.92
N GLY A 63 3.20 19.32 20.73
CA GLY A 63 3.68 17.95 20.82
C GLY A 63 3.36 17.13 19.57
N ASP A 64 4.29 16.27 19.17
CA ASP A 64 4.19 15.36 18.05
C ASP A 64 3.57 14.02 18.51
N ILE A 65 2.29 13.86 18.21
CA ILE A 65 1.53 12.65 18.53
C ILE A 65 1.92 11.48 17.63
N ASN A 66 2.37 11.74 16.39
CA ASN A 66 2.77 10.66 15.48
C ASN A 66 4.06 10.03 15.98
N PHE A 67 5.05 10.87 16.31
CA PHE A 67 6.27 10.41 16.96
C PHE A 67 5.96 9.65 18.26
N LEU A 68 5.10 10.20 19.10
CA LEU A 68 4.74 9.59 20.39
C LEU A 68 4.12 8.18 20.25
N LEU A 69 3.20 8.00 19.30
CA LEU A 69 2.44 6.75 19.15
C LEU A 69 3.17 5.72 18.32
N PHE A 70 3.81 6.12 17.22
CA PHE A 70 4.37 5.20 16.23
C PHE A 70 5.89 5.13 16.28
N GLY A 71 6.55 6.14 16.86
CA GLY A 71 7.99 6.27 16.72
C GLY A 71 8.22 6.76 15.30
N SER A 72 9.23 7.60 15.10
CA SER A 72 9.59 7.97 13.74
C SER A 72 10.13 6.73 13.02
N GLU A 73 9.25 5.93 12.42
CA GLU A 73 9.46 5.60 11.03
C GLU A 73 8.98 6.84 10.28
N ASP A 74 9.82 7.37 9.40
CA ASP A 74 9.33 8.21 8.33
C ASP A 74 8.24 7.42 7.59
N TYR A 75 7.00 7.49 8.04
CA TYR A 75 5.84 7.18 7.22
C TYR A 75 5.64 8.34 6.23
N ASP A 76 6.72 8.71 5.55
CA ASP A 76 6.73 9.55 4.37
C ASP A 76 6.54 8.69 3.10
N GLU A 77 5.99 7.48 3.26
CA GLU A 77 5.47 6.66 2.17
C GLU A 77 3.94 6.74 2.02
N PHE A 78 3.32 7.83 2.51
CA PHE A 78 2.12 8.38 1.86
C PHE A 78 2.43 9.74 1.21
N SER A 79 3.68 9.94 0.80
CA SER A 79 3.94 10.76 -0.37
C SER A 79 3.11 10.16 -1.51
N GLU A 80 2.11 10.89 -2.00
CA GLU A 80 1.39 10.62 -3.25
C GLU A 80 2.36 10.35 -4.43
N ASN A 81 3.67 10.59 -4.26
CA ASN A 81 4.70 10.36 -5.26
C ASN A 81 5.34 8.96 -5.20
N ALA A 82 5.10 8.11 -4.19
CA ALA A 82 5.65 6.73 -4.18
C ALA A 82 4.86 5.77 -5.09
N ILE A 83 3.57 6.06 -5.36
CA ILE A 83 2.80 5.33 -6.38
C ILE A 83 3.20 5.78 -7.80
N SER A 84 3.85 6.94 -7.95
CA SER A 84 4.22 7.48 -9.27
C SER A 84 5.41 6.77 -9.93
N THR A 85 6.25 6.07 -9.17
CA THR A 85 7.50 5.49 -9.72
C THR A 85 7.39 4.01 -10.10
N LEU A 86 6.30 3.31 -9.74
CA LEU A 86 6.01 1.95 -10.20
C LEU A 86 4.66 1.77 -10.90
N SER A 87 3.92 2.86 -11.10
CA SER A 87 2.76 2.86 -11.99
C SER A 87 3.23 2.93 -13.44
N VAL A 88 3.55 1.78 -14.05
CA VAL A 88 3.17 1.60 -15.45
C VAL A 88 1.65 1.77 -15.43
N ALA A 89 1.16 2.94 -15.86
CA ALA A 89 -0.27 3.21 -15.84
C ALA A 89 -0.96 2.07 -16.59
N ILE A 90 -1.72 1.26 -15.86
CA ILE A 90 -2.45 0.14 -16.46
C ILE A 90 -3.44 0.79 -17.42
N ASP A 91 -3.25 0.55 -18.72
CA ASP A 91 -4.23 0.95 -19.72
C ASP A 91 -5.45 0.03 -19.60
N TRP A 92 -6.41 0.46 -18.79
CA TRP A 92 -7.64 -0.29 -18.56
C TRP A 92 -8.47 -0.48 -19.83
N LYS A 93 -8.33 0.40 -20.83
CA LYS A 93 -8.98 0.24 -22.13
C LYS A 93 -8.34 -0.91 -22.91
N LEU A 94 -7.01 -0.99 -22.92
CA LEU A 94 -6.30 -2.13 -23.52
C LEU A 94 -6.63 -3.45 -22.82
N VAL A 95 -6.69 -3.45 -21.48
CA VAL A 95 -7.09 -4.63 -20.70
C VAL A 95 -8.50 -5.09 -21.07
N GLN A 96 -9.44 -4.16 -21.21
CA GLN A 96 -10.81 -4.46 -21.64
C GLN A 96 -10.82 -5.07 -23.05
N GLU A 97 -10.12 -4.47 -24.01
CA GLU A 97 -10.08 -4.94 -25.40
C GLU A 97 -9.44 -6.34 -25.51
N CYS A 98 -8.37 -6.62 -24.73
CA CYS A 98 -7.79 -7.96 -24.65
C CYS A 98 -8.77 -8.99 -24.06
N THR A 99 -9.55 -8.58 -23.07
CA THR A 99 -10.56 -9.43 -22.43
C THR A 99 -11.68 -9.76 -23.41
N GLU A 100 -12.22 -8.74 -24.10
CA GLU A 100 -13.27 -8.91 -25.10
C GLU A 100 -12.80 -9.78 -26.27
N ALA A 101 -11.56 -9.63 -26.73
CA ALA A 101 -10.99 -10.46 -27.79
C ALA A 101 -10.89 -11.94 -27.37
N VAL A 102 -10.40 -12.22 -26.16
CA VAL A 102 -10.37 -13.58 -25.60
C VAL A 102 -11.77 -14.15 -25.49
N ASP A 103 -12.71 -13.37 -24.95
CA ASP A 103 -14.10 -13.79 -24.76
C ASP A 103 -14.77 -14.11 -26.09
N PHE A 104 -14.60 -13.22 -27.08
CA PHE A 104 -15.13 -13.38 -28.42
C PHE A 104 -14.54 -14.58 -29.15
N PHE A 105 -13.23 -14.81 -29.04
CA PHE A 105 -12.57 -15.98 -29.62
C PHE A 105 -13.18 -17.29 -29.11
N PHE A 106 -13.32 -17.45 -27.79
CA PHE A 106 -13.90 -18.68 -27.24
C PHE A 106 -15.40 -18.84 -27.55
N LEU A 107 -16.15 -17.73 -27.59
CA LEU A 107 -17.56 -17.74 -27.99
C LEU A 107 -17.71 -18.19 -29.45
N ARG A 108 -16.84 -17.74 -30.36
CA ARG A 108 -16.88 -18.06 -31.80
C ARG A 108 -16.34 -19.45 -32.11
N SER A 109 -15.26 -19.86 -31.45
CA SER A 109 -14.60 -21.15 -31.70
C SER A 109 -15.33 -22.34 -31.07
N GLY A 110 -16.27 -22.10 -30.14
CA GLY A 110 -16.97 -23.15 -29.40
C GLY A 110 -16.08 -23.92 -28.41
N LEU A 111 -14.88 -23.41 -28.15
CA LEU A 111 -13.90 -23.97 -27.23
C LEU A 111 -14.13 -23.44 -25.81
N ASN A 112 -13.77 -24.22 -24.79
CA ASN A 112 -13.86 -23.79 -23.40
C ASN A 112 -12.47 -23.47 -22.84
N CYS A 113 -12.25 -22.23 -22.43
CA CYS A 113 -11.05 -21.83 -21.70
C CYS A 113 -11.31 -21.94 -20.18
N PRO A 114 -10.60 -22.80 -19.43
CA PRO A 114 -10.77 -22.88 -17.99
C PRO A 114 -10.47 -21.53 -17.32
N SER A 115 -11.27 -21.16 -16.31
CA SER A 115 -11.20 -19.84 -15.65
C SER A 115 -9.79 -19.47 -15.15
N ARG A 116 -9.01 -20.46 -14.69
CA ARG A 116 -7.63 -20.30 -14.23
C ARG A 116 -6.64 -19.88 -15.33
N PHE A 117 -6.97 -20.10 -16.59
CA PHE A 117 -6.12 -19.79 -17.75
C PHE A 117 -6.60 -18.56 -18.51
N ARG A 118 -7.88 -18.23 -18.45
CA ARG A 118 -8.46 -17.08 -19.15
C ARG A 118 -7.71 -15.78 -18.83
N TRP A 119 -7.46 -15.51 -17.55
CA TRP A 119 -6.72 -14.31 -17.13
C TRP A 119 -5.23 -14.37 -17.52
N LYS A 120 -4.62 -15.57 -17.57
CA LYS A 120 -3.23 -15.74 -18.03
C LYS A 120 -3.10 -15.38 -19.51
N LEU A 121 -4.08 -15.81 -20.32
CA LEU A 121 -4.15 -15.50 -21.74
C LEU A 121 -4.36 -14.00 -21.96
N VAL A 122 -5.30 -13.36 -21.25
CA VAL A 122 -5.52 -11.91 -21.29
C VAL A 122 -4.24 -11.14 -20.93
N LYS A 123 -3.54 -11.54 -19.86
CA LYS A 123 -2.28 -10.93 -19.45
C LYS A 123 -1.20 -11.06 -20.53
N LYS A 124 -1.12 -12.21 -21.19
CA LYS A 124 -0.14 -12.47 -22.24
C LYS A 124 -0.43 -11.63 -23.49
N VAL A 125 -1.68 -11.62 -23.96
CA VAL A 125 -2.16 -10.76 -25.05
C VAL A 125 -1.80 -9.30 -24.74
N HIS A 126 -2.13 -8.82 -23.55
CA HIS A 126 -1.79 -7.47 -23.10
C HIS A 126 -0.27 -7.21 -23.17
N SER A 127 0.56 -8.12 -22.63
CA SER A 127 2.02 -7.95 -22.65
C SER A 127 2.61 -7.89 -24.05
N GLU A 128 2.10 -8.67 -25.00
CA GLU A 128 2.56 -8.68 -26.39
C GLU A 128 2.14 -7.37 -27.09
N VAL A 129 0.91 -6.90 -26.88
CA VAL A 129 0.42 -5.63 -27.44
C VAL A 129 1.21 -4.45 -26.90
N THR A 130 1.45 -4.39 -25.59
CA THR A 130 2.26 -3.33 -24.96
C THR A 130 3.72 -3.35 -25.44
N THR A 131 4.27 -4.53 -25.76
CA THR A 131 5.64 -4.65 -26.29
C THR A 131 5.71 -4.21 -27.76
N CYS A 132 4.68 -4.49 -28.55
CA CYS A 132 4.57 -4.04 -29.94
C CYS A 132 4.40 -2.52 -30.07
N GLU A 133 3.65 -1.87 -29.18
CA GLU A 133 3.52 -0.40 -29.14
C GLU A 133 4.89 0.32 -29.00
N VAL A 134 5.89 -0.35 -28.42
CA VAL A 134 7.25 0.20 -28.24
C VAL A 134 8.12 0.02 -29.50
N GLN A 135 7.79 -0.89 -30.42
CA GLN A 135 8.70 -1.31 -31.51
C GLN A 135 8.30 -0.98 -32.96
N GLU A 136 7.06 -0.64 -33.32
CA GLU A 136 6.62 -0.02 -34.62
C GLU A 136 5.07 0.09 -34.67
N PRO A 137 4.43 0.91 -35.54
CA PRO A 137 3.12 1.52 -35.24
C PRO A 137 1.87 0.68 -35.57
N SER A 138 1.98 -0.54 -36.10
CA SER A 138 0.80 -1.35 -36.42
C SER A 138 0.38 -2.19 -35.22
N ARG A 139 -0.70 -1.80 -34.57
CA ARG A 139 -1.35 -2.58 -33.51
C ARG A 139 -1.70 -3.99 -34.05
N PRO A 140 -1.28 -5.09 -33.39
CA PRO A 140 -1.58 -6.44 -33.87
C PRO A 140 -3.08 -6.74 -33.76
N ASP A 141 -3.61 -7.56 -34.68
CA ASP A 141 -4.98 -8.08 -34.57
C ASP A 141 -5.06 -8.99 -33.33
N LEU A 142 -5.94 -8.59 -32.39
CA LEU A 142 -6.11 -9.29 -31.13
C LEU A 142 -6.67 -10.71 -31.32
N LEU A 143 -7.49 -10.95 -32.34
CA LEU A 143 -8.06 -12.28 -32.58
C LEU A 143 -7.02 -13.26 -33.12
N ASP A 144 -6.18 -12.81 -34.05
CA ASP A 144 -5.06 -13.61 -34.55
C ASP A 144 -4.04 -13.89 -33.43
N LEU A 145 -3.78 -12.90 -32.58
CA LEU A 145 -2.91 -13.05 -31.42
C LEU A 145 -3.45 -14.05 -30.42
N VAL A 146 -4.75 -13.99 -30.10
CA VAL A 146 -5.41 -14.96 -29.21
C VAL A 146 -5.36 -16.36 -29.81
N SER A 147 -5.62 -16.52 -31.11
CA SER A 147 -5.56 -17.82 -31.81
C SER A 147 -4.17 -18.43 -31.73
N ARG A 148 -3.13 -17.65 -32.04
CA ARG A 148 -1.73 -18.12 -31.99
C ARG A 148 -1.30 -18.52 -30.58
N LEU A 149 -1.58 -17.68 -29.59
CA LEU A 149 -1.26 -17.98 -28.19
C LEU A 149 -2.05 -19.18 -27.65
N TRP A 150 -3.22 -19.46 -28.23
CA TRP A 150 -4.01 -20.65 -27.92
C TRP A 150 -3.52 -21.90 -28.65
N GLU A 151 -2.92 -21.82 -29.84
CA GLU A 151 -2.30 -22.99 -30.49
C GLU A 151 -1.07 -23.47 -29.75
N ASP A 152 -0.31 -22.53 -29.18
CA ASP A 152 0.78 -22.84 -28.25
C ASP A 152 0.27 -23.40 -26.91
N TYR A 153 -1.05 -23.63 -26.77
CA TYR A 153 -1.66 -24.00 -25.50
C TYR A 153 -1.27 -25.40 -24.99
N GLU A 154 -0.88 -26.30 -25.86
CA GLU A 154 -0.47 -27.63 -25.40
C GLU A 154 0.90 -27.61 -24.71
N HIS A 155 1.73 -26.59 -24.98
CA HIS A 155 3.11 -26.51 -24.48
C HIS A 155 3.21 -25.90 -23.06
N TRP A 156 2.40 -24.88 -22.74
CA TRP A 156 2.34 -24.21 -21.41
C TRP A 156 1.35 -24.82 -20.39
N ALA A 157 0.48 -25.76 -20.79
CA ALA A 157 -0.54 -26.32 -19.88
C ALA A 157 0.03 -27.41 -18.94
N SER A 158 1.30 -27.78 -19.15
CA SER A 158 2.03 -28.80 -18.40
C SER A 158 2.96 -28.24 -17.31
N ASP A 159 3.12 -26.90 -17.24
CA ASP A 159 3.89 -26.16 -16.22
C ASP A 159 2.96 -25.48 -15.19
#